data_AF-A0A291QJ28-F1
#
_entry.id   AF-A0A291QJ28-F1
#
_cell.length_a   1.000
_cell.length_b   1.000
_cell.length_c   1.000
_cell.angle_alpha   90.00
_cell.angle_beta   90.00
_cell.angle_gamma   90.00
#
_symmetry.space_group_name_H-M   'P 1'
#
loop_
_entity.id
_entity.type
_entity.pdbx_description
1 polymer ?
#
loop_
_entity_poly.entity_id
_entity_poly.type
_entity_poly.pdbx_seq_one_letter_code
_entity_poly.pdbx_strand_id
1 'polypeptide(L)'
;MTSPQQLHGLLTDLGLAEAATFTAVHGGDEDAVIRLFGGNPEQCCPLRLEELREHYDRDLILVSRSGPAVVVVENNNYQGSREEVLRPLSRRGRTASAYWNVNAVSQLTLAEDGLISSAFEMLVPEGIFGARPDAWQPLLRGLSLEDDDYLWGTGLAAVERATGARFDDAWVRGPHRAVEITRVPEYLLGQGLIDSPLLKREPFVSYLADLGPSSLTPMRRHALDLALAHAGLGEHPLAVTALAAATVPAAARVRLHEDLAAAHDQELLRARALLIGEPEEFEPEWERPSHLVFRQAIVFGVLAQCVAAQLPTPTDGLPDILSSLVTAMTGDGARVEEFWMVAHLHNAVRRAA
;
A
#
# COMPACT_ATOMS: atom_id res chain seq x y z
N MET A 1 6.45 19.50 25.07
CA MET A 1 5.80 18.56 24.14
C MET A 1 4.45 18.26 24.72
N THR A 2 3.46 18.22 23.86
CA THR A 2 2.06 18.05 24.19
C THR A 2 1.82 16.58 24.55
N SER A 3 0.97 16.28 25.53
CA SER A 3 0.71 14.88 25.88
C SER A 3 -0.16 14.20 24.82
N PRO A 4 -0.07 12.87 24.65
CA PRO A 4 -0.95 12.13 23.73
C PRO A 4 -2.44 12.41 23.96
N GLN A 5 -2.88 12.53 25.22
CA GLN A 5 -4.27 12.82 25.58
C GLN A 5 -4.70 14.21 25.12
N GLN A 6 -3.83 15.21 25.27
CA GLN A 6 -4.10 16.57 24.81
C GLN A 6 -4.18 16.63 23.28
N LEU A 7 -3.28 15.93 22.59
CA LEU A 7 -3.29 15.84 21.13
C LEU A 7 -4.51 15.09 20.61
N HIS A 8 -4.93 14.02 21.30
CA HIS A 8 -6.18 13.33 20.98
C HIS A 8 -7.39 14.25 21.14
N GLY A 9 -7.49 15.00 22.25
CA GLY A 9 -8.56 15.99 22.44
C GLY A 9 -8.60 17.04 21.33
N LEU A 10 -7.43 17.54 20.92
CA LEU A 10 -7.29 18.45 19.77
C LEU A 10 -7.81 17.82 18.48
N LEU A 11 -7.49 16.55 18.20
CA LEU A 11 -8.01 15.85 17.02
C LEU A 11 -9.53 15.71 17.05
N THR A 12 -10.11 15.42 18.22
CA THR A 12 -11.57 15.36 18.40
C THR A 12 -12.22 16.71 18.13
N ASP A 13 -11.67 17.80 18.69
CA ASP A 13 -12.21 19.15 18.53
C ASP A 13 -12.15 19.63 17.07
N LEU A 14 -11.09 19.27 16.36
CA LEU A 14 -10.92 19.56 14.93
C LEU A 14 -11.78 18.67 14.01
N GLY A 15 -12.36 17.58 14.54
CA GLY A 15 -13.05 16.59 13.73
C GLY A 15 -12.11 15.78 12.81
N LEU A 16 -10.85 15.59 13.23
CA LEU A 16 -9.80 14.90 12.47
C LEU A 16 -9.45 13.52 13.06
N ALA A 17 -10.15 13.09 14.12
CA ALA A 17 -9.88 11.82 14.80
C ALA A 17 -10.20 10.57 13.94
N GLU A 18 -11.07 10.68 12.94
CA GLU A 18 -11.46 9.55 12.09
C GLU A 18 -10.50 9.31 10.93
N ALA A 19 -10.05 10.38 10.27
CA ALA A 19 -9.11 10.28 9.15
C ALA A 19 -8.33 11.58 8.96
N ALA A 20 -7.01 11.52 9.07
CA ALA A 20 -6.14 12.64 8.74
C ALA A 20 -4.72 12.18 8.44
N THR A 21 -3.96 13.08 7.81
CA THR A 21 -2.50 13.00 7.73
C THR A 21 -1.88 14.26 8.28
N PHE A 22 -0.92 14.10 9.20
CA PHE A 22 -0.08 15.18 9.69
C PHE A 22 1.35 14.90 9.27
N THR A 23 1.90 15.77 8.43
CA THR A 23 3.30 15.71 7.99
C THR A 23 4.04 16.92 8.49
N ALA A 24 5.17 16.72 9.16
CA ALA A 24 6.02 17.81 9.61
C ALA A 24 7.44 17.62 9.06
N VAL A 25 8.06 18.71 8.63
CA VAL A 25 9.48 18.76 8.26
C VAL A 25 10.19 19.75 9.16
N HIS A 26 11.27 19.31 9.81
CA HIS A 26 12.13 20.19 10.59
C HIS A 26 12.82 21.18 9.65
N GLY A 27 12.67 22.47 9.94
CA GLY A 27 13.12 23.53 9.04
C GLY A 27 12.31 23.59 7.75
N GLY A 28 12.93 24.11 6.71
CA GLY A 28 12.30 24.24 5.40
C GLY A 28 11.51 25.52 5.17
N ASP A 29 11.08 25.66 3.93
CA ASP A 29 10.33 26.78 3.38
C ASP A 29 8.92 26.28 3.00
N GLU A 30 7.88 27.03 3.39
CA GLU A 30 6.49 26.63 3.17
C GLU A 30 6.18 26.46 1.68
N ASP A 31 6.69 27.36 0.82
CA ASP A 31 6.45 27.26 -0.63
C ASP A 31 7.10 26.02 -1.22
N ALA A 32 8.29 25.65 -0.73
CA ALA A 32 8.95 24.42 -1.15
C ALA A 32 8.18 23.17 -0.70
N VAL A 33 7.60 23.18 0.50
CA VAL A 33 6.74 22.09 0.99
C VAL A 33 5.49 21.97 0.14
N ILE A 34 4.78 23.08 -0.12
CA ILE A 34 3.58 23.11 -0.97
C ILE A 34 3.86 22.50 -2.35
N ARG A 35 4.98 22.88 -2.99
CA ARG A 35 5.37 22.32 -4.30
C ARG A 35 5.64 20.81 -4.25
N LEU A 36 6.26 20.33 -3.18
CA LEU A 36 6.52 18.89 -3.01
C LEU A 36 5.26 18.08 -2.73
N PHE A 37 4.23 18.70 -2.19
CA PHE A 37 2.89 18.13 -2.10
C PHE A 37 2.11 18.22 -3.42
N GLY A 38 2.67 18.80 -4.49
CA GLY A 38 1.97 18.95 -5.77
C GLY A 38 1.01 20.14 -5.82
N GLY A 39 1.15 21.11 -4.91
CA GLY A 39 0.38 22.37 -4.91
C GLY A 39 1.15 23.54 -5.52
N ASN A 40 0.44 24.62 -5.82
CA ASN A 40 1.03 25.88 -6.26
C ASN A 40 0.98 26.93 -5.13
N PRO A 41 2.12 27.38 -4.56
CA PRO A 41 2.13 28.33 -3.45
C PRO A 41 1.52 29.70 -3.77
N GLU A 42 1.43 30.08 -5.04
CA GLU A 42 0.81 31.32 -5.49
C GLU A 42 -0.73 31.26 -5.47
N GLN A 43 -1.31 30.06 -5.36
CA GLN A 43 -2.75 29.81 -5.31
C GLN A 43 -3.26 29.61 -3.88
N CYS A 44 -2.43 29.88 -2.87
CA CYS A 44 -2.83 29.74 -1.47
C CYS A 44 -3.90 30.76 -1.08
N CYS A 45 -4.87 30.32 -0.29
CA CYS A 45 -5.77 31.19 0.46
C CYS A 45 -5.61 30.95 1.97
N PRO A 46 -5.86 31.96 2.81
CA PRO A 46 -5.90 31.73 4.25
C PRO A 46 -7.14 30.90 4.61
N LEU A 47 -6.96 29.88 5.44
CA LEU A 47 -8.02 29.07 6.03
C LEU A 47 -7.66 28.73 7.46
N ARG A 48 -8.65 28.57 8.34
CA ARG A 48 -8.41 28.07 9.69
C ARG A 48 -8.38 26.54 9.71
N LEU A 49 -7.61 25.96 10.62
CA LEU A 49 -7.51 24.51 10.71
C LEU A 49 -8.85 23.87 11.06
N GLU A 50 -9.67 24.54 11.88
CA GLU A 50 -11.01 24.11 12.27
C GLU A 50 -11.99 24.02 11.07
N GLU A 51 -11.74 24.79 10.00
CA GLU A 51 -12.57 24.81 8.79
C GLU A 51 -12.23 23.64 7.84
N LEU A 52 -11.08 22.96 8.03
CA LEU A 52 -10.63 21.88 7.16
C LEU A 52 -11.61 20.69 7.11
N ARG A 53 -12.34 20.43 8.20
CA ARG A 53 -13.37 19.37 8.25
C ARG A 53 -14.49 19.57 7.22
N GLU A 54 -14.72 20.80 6.78
CA GLU A 54 -15.76 21.16 5.81
C GLU A 54 -15.32 20.87 4.36
N HIS A 55 -14.06 20.48 4.15
CA HIS A 55 -13.45 20.24 2.85
C HIS A 55 -12.98 18.79 2.65
N TYR A 56 -13.69 17.82 3.24
CA TYR A 56 -13.33 16.40 3.19
C TYR A 56 -13.40 15.76 1.78
N ASP A 57 -14.03 16.42 0.82
CA ASP A 57 -14.22 15.98 -0.56
C ASP A 57 -13.18 16.53 -1.54
N ARG A 58 -12.21 17.31 -1.04
CA ARG A 58 -11.20 17.99 -1.84
C ARG A 58 -9.80 17.48 -1.53
N ASP A 59 -8.96 17.46 -2.56
CA ASP A 59 -7.51 17.30 -2.42
C ASP A 59 -6.88 18.61 -1.91
N LEU A 60 -7.17 18.96 -0.65
CA LEU A 60 -6.76 20.20 0.00
C LEU A 60 -5.75 19.93 1.11
N ILE A 61 -4.67 20.73 1.16
CA ILE A 61 -3.75 20.73 2.30
C ILE A 61 -3.76 22.08 3.00
N LEU A 62 -3.55 22.07 4.31
CA LEU A 62 -3.25 23.27 5.10
C LEU A 62 -1.79 23.26 5.53
N VAL A 63 -1.07 24.33 5.20
CA VAL A 63 0.36 24.48 5.49
C VAL A 63 0.57 25.65 6.42
N SER A 64 1.33 25.45 7.49
CA SER A 64 1.77 26.53 8.38
C SER A 64 3.04 26.15 9.14
N ARG A 65 3.77 27.16 9.60
CA ARG A 65 4.88 26.96 10.54
C ARG A 65 4.40 26.68 11.95
N SER A 66 5.00 25.67 12.57
CA SER A 66 4.82 25.32 13.96
C SER A 66 6.17 25.08 14.64
N GLY A 67 6.58 25.99 15.52
CA GLY A 67 7.91 25.96 16.11
C GLY A 67 9.02 26.03 15.04
N PRO A 68 10.00 25.11 15.03
CA PRO A 68 11.04 25.03 14.01
C PRO A 68 10.60 24.27 12.73
N ALA A 69 9.38 23.73 12.68
CA ALA A 69 8.92 22.88 11.58
C ALA A 69 7.90 23.58 10.68
N VAL A 70 7.83 23.14 9.43
CA VAL A 70 6.66 23.35 8.56
C VAL A 70 5.75 22.13 8.68
N VAL A 71 4.47 22.35 8.96
CA VAL A 71 3.46 21.31 9.14
C VAL A 71 2.45 21.38 8.00
N VAL A 72 2.06 20.22 7.51
CA VAL A 72 0.98 20.01 6.56
C VAL A 72 -0.09 19.14 7.20
N VAL A 73 -1.34 19.56 7.10
CA VAL A 73 -2.50 18.79 7.55
C VAL A 73 -3.41 18.50 6.37
N GLU A 74 -3.83 17.25 6.29
CA GLU A 74 -4.77 16.72 5.31
C GLU A 74 -5.96 16.10 6.05
N ASN A 75 -7.19 16.45 5.66
CA ASN A 75 -8.38 15.78 6.16
C ASN A 75 -8.79 14.67 5.19
N ASN A 76 -8.81 13.43 5.69
CA ASN A 76 -9.13 12.23 4.90
C ASN A 76 -8.30 12.06 3.60
N ASN A 77 -7.12 12.66 3.53
CA ASN A 77 -6.14 12.48 2.45
C ASN A 77 -4.82 11.95 3.02
N TYR A 78 -3.95 11.44 2.15
CA TYR A 78 -2.75 10.69 2.53
C TYR A 78 -1.52 11.01 1.68
N GLN A 79 -1.51 12.13 0.96
CA GLN A 79 -0.36 12.53 0.14
C GLN A 79 0.92 12.59 0.97
N GLY A 80 0.84 13.11 2.20
CA GLY A 80 1.95 13.28 3.12
C GLY A 80 2.45 12.01 3.79
N SER A 81 1.74 10.88 3.69
CA SER A 81 2.26 9.58 4.18
C SER A 81 3.08 8.85 3.12
N ARG A 82 3.00 9.30 1.86
CA ARG A 82 3.62 8.62 0.72
C ARG A 82 5.11 8.94 0.59
N GLU A 83 5.90 7.93 0.22
CA GLU A 83 7.35 8.09 0.06
C GLU A 83 7.72 9.08 -1.05
N GLU A 84 6.87 9.29 -2.05
CA GLU A 84 7.11 10.28 -3.12
C GLU A 84 7.08 11.72 -2.62
N VAL A 85 6.44 11.96 -1.49
CA VAL A 85 6.43 13.26 -0.80
C VAL A 85 7.49 13.28 0.30
N LEU A 86 7.52 12.23 1.13
CA LEU A 86 8.40 12.16 2.29
C LEU A 86 9.89 12.13 1.95
N ARG A 87 10.29 11.40 0.91
CA ARG A 87 11.71 11.33 0.53
C ARG A 87 12.21 12.70 0.04
N PRO A 88 11.58 13.40 -0.93
CA PRO A 88 12.00 14.75 -1.28
C PRO A 88 11.94 15.77 -0.14
N LEU A 89 10.93 15.70 0.75
CA LEU A 89 10.85 16.56 1.93
C LEU A 89 12.03 16.34 2.87
N SER A 90 12.38 15.09 3.12
CA SER A 90 13.44 14.74 4.06
C SER A 90 14.84 15.25 3.68
N ARG A 91 15.04 15.61 2.40
CA ARG A 91 16.27 16.31 1.95
C ARG A 91 16.37 17.75 2.41
N ARG A 92 15.26 18.34 2.88
CA ARG A 92 15.20 19.71 3.45
C ARG A 92 15.33 19.72 4.96
N GLY A 93 15.22 18.56 5.59
CA GLY A 93 15.31 18.36 7.03
C GLY A 93 14.52 17.13 7.44
N ARG A 94 14.77 16.64 8.66
CA ARG A 94 14.09 15.47 9.19
C ARG A 94 12.57 15.61 9.07
N THR A 95 11.94 14.66 8.40
CA THR A 95 10.49 14.67 8.13
C THR A 95 9.83 13.50 8.84
N ALA A 96 8.68 13.75 9.46
CA ALA A 96 7.85 12.70 10.04
C ALA A 96 6.40 12.88 9.58
N SER A 97 5.69 11.77 9.42
CA SER A 97 4.27 11.76 9.05
C SER A 97 3.51 10.73 9.86
N ALA A 98 2.33 11.11 10.32
CA ALA A 98 1.35 10.24 10.96
C ALA A 98 0.06 10.28 10.14
N TYR A 99 -0.41 9.11 9.71
CA TYR A 99 -1.62 8.92 8.91
C TYR A 99 -2.55 7.92 9.58
N TRP A 100 -3.85 8.13 9.49
CA TRP A 100 -4.88 7.17 9.84
C TRP A 100 -6.16 7.40 9.03
N ASN A 101 -7.02 6.38 8.93
CA ASN A 101 -8.32 6.49 8.30
C ASN A 101 -9.39 5.57 8.95
N VAL A 102 -10.64 5.72 8.47
CA VAL A 102 -11.81 4.94 8.92
C VAL A 102 -11.74 3.44 8.60
N ASN A 103 -10.83 3.02 7.72
CA ASN A 103 -10.62 1.62 7.36
C ASN A 103 -9.56 0.94 8.23
N ALA A 104 -9.22 1.55 9.38
CA ALA A 104 -8.19 1.06 10.29
C ALA A 104 -6.82 0.88 9.62
N VAL A 105 -6.50 1.73 8.63
CA VAL A 105 -5.15 1.83 8.06
C VAL A 105 -4.48 3.00 8.73
N SER A 106 -3.28 2.80 9.26
CA SER A 106 -2.49 3.87 9.84
C SER A 106 -1.00 3.71 9.54
N GLN A 107 -0.26 4.80 9.59
CA GLN A 107 1.18 4.71 9.36
C GLN A 107 1.92 5.82 10.09
N LEU A 108 3.00 5.45 10.75
CA LEU A 108 3.97 6.39 11.30
C LEU A 108 5.30 6.26 10.57
N THR A 109 5.69 7.30 9.83
CA THR A 109 6.86 7.28 8.94
C THR A 109 7.85 8.37 9.30
N LEU A 110 9.13 8.00 9.47
CA LEU A 110 10.27 8.90 9.63
C LEU A 110 11.12 8.84 8.36
N ALA A 111 11.46 10.01 7.82
CA ALA A 111 12.33 10.15 6.66
C ALA A 111 13.47 11.16 6.93
N GLU A 112 14.67 10.80 6.51
CA GLU A 112 15.89 11.62 6.64
C GLU A 112 16.74 11.45 5.37
N ASP A 113 17.34 12.55 4.89
CA ASP A 113 18.32 12.55 3.79
C ASP A 113 17.87 11.91 2.47
N GLY A 114 16.57 11.99 2.14
CA GLY A 114 16.01 11.41 0.92
C GLY A 114 15.58 9.95 1.05
N LEU A 115 15.60 9.40 2.26
CA LEU A 115 15.27 8.01 2.54
C LEU A 115 14.20 7.91 3.61
N ILE A 116 13.29 6.94 3.46
CA ILE A 116 12.47 6.45 4.55
C ILE A 116 13.39 5.75 5.55
N SER A 117 13.57 6.35 6.71
CA SER A 117 14.41 5.80 7.78
C SER A 117 13.68 4.65 8.48
N SER A 118 12.44 4.87 8.94
CA SER A 118 11.62 3.85 9.58
C SER A 118 10.14 4.13 9.34
N ALA A 119 9.35 3.10 9.05
CA ALA A 119 7.92 3.17 8.83
C ALA A 119 7.23 1.89 9.32
N PHE A 120 6.06 2.03 9.93
CA PHE A 120 5.25 0.92 10.41
C PHE A 120 3.77 1.32 10.60
N GLU A 121 2.88 0.33 10.67
CA GLU A 121 1.44 0.48 10.95
C GLU A 121 1.22 0.69 12.45
N MET A 122 0.52 1.75 12.88
CA MET A 122 0.46 2.07 14.33
C MET A 122 -0.45 1.13 15.11
N LEU A 123 -1.52 0.62 14.50
CA LEU A 123 -2.46 -0.31 15.15
C LEU A 123 -1.82 -1.70 15.36
N VAL A 124 -1.00 -2.12 14.41
CA VAL A 124 -0.28 -3.39 14.44
C VAL A 124 1.17 -3.09 14.06
N PRO A 125 2.03 -2.71 15.03
CA PRO A 125 3.41 -2.28 14.80
C PRO A 125 4.35 -3.44 14.44
N GLU A 126 3.86 -4.34 13.59
CA GLU A 126 4.59 -5.40 12.92
C GLU A 126 5.13 -4.87 11.58
N GLY A 127 6.10 -5.56 10.99
CA GLY A 127 6.56 -5.24 9.63
C GLY A 127 7.28 -3.88 9.50
N ILE A 128 8.03 -3.46 10.52
CA ILE A 128 8.83 -2.23 10.47
C ILE A 128 9.84 -2.29 9.30
N PHE A 129 9.80 -1.29 8.43
CA PHE A 129 10.70 -1.20 7.27
C PHE A 129 11.39 0.16 7.19
N GLY A 130 12.43 0.26 6.35
CA GLY A 130 13.19 1.49 6.11
C GLY A 130 14.69 1.27 6.19
N ALA A 131 15.47 2.31 5.90
CA ALA A 131 16.93 2.25 5.90
C ALA A 131 17.54 2.07 7.31
N ARG A 132 16.79 2.47 8.35
CA ARG A 132 17.12 2.33 9.77
C ARG A 132 15.84 1.99 10.56
N PRO A 133 15.37 0.73 10.51
CA PRO A 133 14.10 0.32 11.10
C PRO A 133 13.94 0.71 12.57
N ASP A 134 15.02 0.77 13.33
CA ASP A 134 15.08 1.15 14.75
C ASP A 134 14.98 2.67 15.01
N ALA A 135 14.97 3.53 13.99
CA ALA A 135 15.06 4.98 14.15
C ALA A 135 13.92 5.61 14.97
N TRP A 136 12.76 4.96 15.06
CA TRP A 136 11.65 5.41 15.89
C TRP A 136 11.84 5.12 17.39
N GLN A 137 12.63 4.11 17.77
CA GLN A 137 12.78 3.68 19.17
C GLN A 137 13.14 4.81 20.15
N PRO A 138 14.15 5.68 19.89
CA PRO A 138 14.46 6.78 20.80
C PRO A 138 13.33 7.82 20.89
N LEU A 139 12.57 8.01 19.81
CA LEU A 139 11.49 9.00 19.72
C LEU A 139 10.21 8.50 20.40
N LEU A 140 9.97 7.19 20.38
CA LEU A 140 8.80 6.57 21.02
C LEU A 140 9.00 6.29 22.51
N ARG A 141 10.20 6.47 23.07
CA ARG A 141 10.47 6.16 24.48
C ARG A 141 9.49 6.86 25.42
N GLY A 142 8.75 6.09 26.21
CA GLY A 142 7.75 6.60 27.15
C GLY A 142 6.44 7.05 26.49
N LEU A 143 6.21 6.69 25.23
CA LEU A 143 4.91 6.69 24.57
C LEU A 143 4.43 5.24 24.44
N SER A 144 3.13 5.01 24.64
CA SER A 144 2.51 3.69 24.43
C SER A 144 1.72 3.72 23.14
N LEU A 145 2.00 2.78 22.23
CA LEU A 145 1.19 2.50 21.05
C LEU A 145 0.12 1.42 21.31
N GLU A 146 0.15 0.79 22.50
CA GLU A 146 -0.84 -0.19 22.93
C GLU A 146 -2.09 0.46 23.58
N ASP A 147 -2.06 1.79 23.74
CA ASP A 147 -3.15 2.56 24.33
C ASP A 147 -4.08 3.09 23.23
N ASP A 148 -5.09 2.29 22.90
CA ASP A 148 -6.05 2.55 21.83
C ASP A 148 -6.79 3.88 22.01
N ASP A 149 -7.03 4.32 23.24
CA ASP A 149 -7.79 5.53 23.55
C ASP A 149 -7.10 6.80 23.01
N TYR A 150 -5.78 6.79 22.86
CA TYR A 150 -4.99 7.96 22.45
C TYR A 150 -3.98 7.68 21.34
N LEU A 151 -4.14 6.58 20.60
CA LEU A 151 -3.16 6.12 19.60
C LEU A 151 -2.74 7.22 18.59
N TRP A 152 -3.69 7.94 18.02
CA TRP A 152 -3.39 9.05 17.08
C TRP A 152 -2.69 10.22 17.76
N GLY A 153 -3.07 10.53 19.00
CA GLY A 153 -2.37 11.50 19.83
C GLY A 153 -0.92 11.08 20.12
N THR A 154 -0.67 9.79 20.32
CA THR A 154 0.68 9.22 20.43
C THR A 154 1.47 9.39 19.14
N GLY A 155 0.88 9.11 17.98
CA GLY A 155 1.48 9.35 16.67
C GLY A 155 1.90 10.81 16.49
N LEU A 156 1.03 11.77 16.83
CA LEU A 156 1.35 13.19 16.79
C LEU A 156 2.46 13.58 17.78
N ALA A 157 2.46 13.01 18.99
CA ALA A 157 3.54 13.24 19.95
C ALA A 157 4.90 12.75 19.42
N ALA A 158 4.92 11.64 18.66
CA ALA A 158 6.10 11.15 17.99
C ALA A 158 6.56 12.10 16.87
N VAL A 159 5.62 12.67 16.10
CA VAL A 159 5.91 13.70 15.08
C VAL A 159 6.47 14.98 15.71
N GLU A 160 5.91 15.48 16.83
CA GLU A 160 6.46 16.61 17.59
C GLU A 160 7.92 16.32 18.02
N ARG A 161 8.17 15.13 18.57
CA ARG A 161 9.52 14.71 19.01
C ARG A 161 10.52 14.63 17.87
N ALA A 162 10.08 14.09 16.73
CA ALA A 162 10.94 13.91 15.57
C ALA A 162 11.36 15.26 14.97
N THR A 163 10.42 16.20 14.85
CA THR A 163 10.58 17.40 14.00
C THR A 163 10.71 18.71 14.78
N GLY A 164 10.34 18.70 16.05
CA GLY A 164 10.23 19.89 16.90
C GLY A 164 8.94 20.67 16.73
N ALA A 165 8.00 20.21 15.88
CA ALA A 165 6.67 20.79 15.73
C ALA A 165 5.93 20.92 17.08
N ARG A 166 4.96 21.84 17.13
CA ARG A 166 4.13 22.13 18.31
C ARG A 166 2.66 22.20 17.92
N PHE A 167 1.91 21.17 18.23
CA PHE A 167 0.48 21.13 17.94
C PHE A 167 -0.30 21.68 19.14
N ASP A 168 -0.14 22.99 19.39
CA ASP A 168 -0.81 23.70 20.48
C ASP A 168 -1.95 24.61 19.97
N ASP A 169 -2.79 25.09 20.90
CA ASP A 169 -3.92 25.99 20.60
C ASP A 169 -3.51 27.24 19.81
N ALA A 170 -2.29 27.75 20.05
CA ALA A 170 -1.81 28.94 19.38
C ALA A 170 -1.52 28.67 17.90
N TRP A 171 -0.93 27.51 17.60
CA TRP A 171 -0.75 27.04 16.23
C TRP A 171 -2.09 26.76 15.55
N VAL A 172 -3.01 26.04 16.20
CA VAL A 172 -4.35 25.71 15.65
C VAL A 172 -5.12 26.95 15.22
N ARG A 173 -5.19 27.97 16.09
CA ARG A 173 -5.89 29.24 15.82
C ARG A 173 -5.13 30.17 14.87
N GLY A 174 -3.89 29.83 14.55
CA GLY A 174 -3.03 30.59 13.67
C GLY A 174 -3.48 30.53 12.20
N PRO A 175 -2.94 31.41 11.35
CA PRO A 175 -3.24 31.37 9.92
C PRO A 175 -2.61 30.11 9.29
N HIS A 176 -3.40 29.40 8.47
CA HIS A 176 -2.90 28.34 7.61
C HIS A 176 -3.08 28.72 6.14
N ARG A 177 -2.14 28.29 5.31
CA ARG A 177 -2.22 28.42 3.86
C ARG A 177 -2.91 27.17 3.33
N ALA A 178 -4.15 27.32 2.91
CA ALA A 178 -4.87 26.28 2.20
C ALA A 178 -4.50 26.32 0.71
N VAL A 179 -4.25 25.15 0.14
CA VAL A 179 -3.94 25.01 -1.29
C VAL A 179 -4.41 23.64 -1.78
N GLU A 180 -5.07 23.64 -2.94
CA GLU A 180 -5.42 22.40 -3.63
C GLU A 180 -4.16 21.76 -4.21
N ILE A 181 -4.05 20.45 -4.09
CA ILE A 181 -2.91 19.68 -4.55
C ILE A 181 -3.31 18.73 -5.66
N THR A 182 -2.37 18.45 -6.56
CA THR A 182 -2.48 17.31 -7.47
C THR A 182 -1.69 16.14 -6.89
N ARG A 183 -2.19 14.92 -7.07
CA ARG A 183 -1.49 13.70 -6.65
C ARG A 183 -0.08 13.66 -7.24
N VAL A 184 0.94 13.62 -6.38
CA VAL A 184 2.33 13.44 -6.83
C VAL A 184 2.46 12.05 -7.47
N PRO A 185 3.11 11.92 -8.65
CA PRO A 185 3.30 10.63 -9.31
C PRO A 185 4.00 9.62 -8.40
N GLU A 186 3.52 8.38 -8.41
CA GLU A 186 4.11 7.28 -7.64
C GLU A 186 5.48 6.86 -8.18
N TYR A 187 6.38 6.41 -7.30
CA TYR A 187 7.57 5.73 -7.74
C TYR A 187 7.21 4.42 -8.43
N LEU A 188 8.04 4.03 -9.40
CA LEU A 188 7.91 2.75 -10.08
C LEU A 188 8.03 1.59 -9.09
N LEU A 189 9.04 1.70 -8.22
CA LEU A 189 9.38 0.76 -7.18
C LEU A 189 9.71 1.56 -5.93
N GLY A 190 9.13 1.16 -4.80
CA GLY A 190 9.41 1.84 -3.55
C GLY A 190 10.79 1.54 -3.00
N GLN A 191 11.20 2.31 -1.99
CA GLN A 191 12.56 2.22 -1.45
C GLN A 191 12.95 0.80 -1.04
N GLY A 192 12.02 0.03 -0.47
CA GLY A 192 12.28 -1.36 -0.05
C GLY A 192 12.55 -2.33 -1.22
N LEU A 193 12.20 -1.95 -2.45
CA LEU A 193 12.26 -2.83 -3.61
C LEU A 193 13.40 -2.49 -4.57
N ILE A 194 13.87 -1.24 -4.59
CA ILE A 194 14.84 -0.76 -5.60
C ILE A 194 16.18 -1.53 -5.57
N ASP A 195 16.57 -2.05 -4.41
CA ASP A 195 17.81 -2.83 -4.23
C ASP A 195 17.57 -4.35 -4.22
N SER A 196 16.36 -4.79 -4.53
CA SER A 196 16.00 -6.21 -4.50
C SER A 196 16.90 -7.03 -5.45
N PRO A 197 17.44 -8.19 -4.99
CA PRO A 197 18.21 -9.07 -5.86
C PRO A 197 17.38 -9.64 -7.01
N LEU A 198 16.05 -9.65 -6.90
CA LEU A 198 15.14 -10.07 -7.97
C LEU A 198 15.31 -9.22 -9.23
N LEU A 199 15.57 -7.91 -9.08
CA LEU A 199 15.77 -6.99 -10.20
C LEU A 199 17.04 -7.28 -11.01
N LYS A 200 17.94 -8.13 -10.49
CA LYS A 200 19.23 -8.49 -11.12
C LYS A 200 19.17 -9.83 -11.86
N ARG A 201 18.01 -10.47 -11.94
CA ARG A 201 17.83 -11.76 -12.63
C ARG A 201 16.68 -11.70 -13.64
N GLU A 202 16.68 -12.64 -14.58
CA GLU A 202 15.53 -12.82 -15.46
C GLU A 202 14.30 -13.35 -14.68
N PRO A 203 13.07 -13.02 -15.12
CA PRO A 203 12.75 -12.14 -16.26
C PRO A 203 12.71 -10.64 -15.92
N PHE A 204 13.05 -10.24 -14.69
CA PHE A 204 12.95 -8.84 -14.26
C PHE A 204 13.90 -7.89 -14.99
N VAL A 205 15.10 -8.35 -15.34
CA VAL A 205 16.03 -7.58 -16.19
C VAL A 205 15.37 -7.23 -17.52
N SER A 206 14.73 -8.21 -18.17
CA SER A 206 14.00 -7.98 -19.42
C SER A 206 12.83 -7.00 -19.24
N TYR A 207 12.05 -7.13 -18.16
CA TYR A 207 10.95 -6.21 -17.88
C TYR A 207 11.40 -4.77 -17.68
N LEU A 208 12.50 -4.55 -16.98
CA LEU A 208 13.04 -3.21 -16.75
C LEU A 208 13.66 -2.60 -18.01
N ALA A 209 14.20 -3.42 -18.91
CA ALA A 209 14.81 -2.96 -20.16
C ALA A 209 13.78 -2.39 -21.16
N ASP A 210 12.55 -2.93 -21.16
CA ASP A 210 11.43 -2.46 -21.98
C ASP A 210 10.12 -2.41 -21.16
N LEU A 211 10.08 -1.47 -20.22
CA LEU A 211 8.93 -1.31 -19.34
C LEU A 211 7.80 -0.55 -20.04
N GLY A 212 7.09 -1.24 -20.94
CA GLY A 212 5.96 -0.72 -21.70
C GLY A 212 4.80 -1.71 -21.83
N PRO A 213 3.72 -1.35 -22.55
CA PRO A 213 2.53 -2.20 -22.71
C PRO A 213 2.82 -3.60 -23.24
N SER A 214 3.90 -3.78 -24.02
CA SER A 214 4.42 -5.06 -24.52
C SER A 214 4.73 -6.05 -23.39
N SER A 215 5.13 -5.56 -22.22
CA SER A 215 5.52 -6.37 -21.05
C SER A 215 4.33 -6.91 -20.24
N LEU A 216 3.11 -6.39 -20.44
CA LEU A 216 1.93 -6.80 -19.66
C LEU A 216 1.58 -8.28 -19.82
N THR A 217 1.60 -8.81 -21.05
CA THR A 217 1.26 -10.22 -21.31
C THR A 217 2.30 -11.17 -20.70
N PRO A 218 3.62 -10.98 -20.91
CA PRO A 218 4.66 -11.75 -20.22
C PRO A 218 4.56 -11.69 -18.69
N MET A 219 4.30 -10.52 -18.11
CA MET A 219 4.15 -10.38 -16.64
C MET A 219 2.92 -11.14 -16.12
N ARG A 220 1.78 -11.04 -16.80
CA ARG A 220 0.57 -11.80 -16.44
C ARG A 220 0.82 -13.30 -16.50
N ARG A 221 1.53 -13.75 -17.54
CA ARG A 221 1.90 -15.15 -17.68
C ARG A 221 2.81 -15.61 -16.54
N HIS A 222 3.85 -14.84 -16.25
CA HIS A 222 4.78 -15.15 -15.16
C HIS A 222 4.07 -15.18 -13.80
N ALA A 223 3.20 -14.20 -13.51
CA ALA A 223 2.38 -14.18 -12.30
C ALA A 223 1.49 -15.43 -12.16
N LEU A 224 0.88 -15.89 -13.26
CA LEU A 224 0.06 -17.11 -13.27
C LEU A 224 0.90 -18.37 -13.03
N ASP A 225 2.08 -18.47 -13.65
CA ASP A 225 2.99 -19.61 -13.44
C ASP A 225 3.47 -19.69 -11.98
N LEU A 226 3.77 -18.54 -11.36
CA LEU A 226 4.10 -18.47 -9.92
C LEU A 226 2.92 -18.93 -9.04
N ALA A 227 1.70 -18.49 -9.35
CA ALA A 227 0.51 -18.87 -8.60
C ALA A 227 0.16 -20.37 -8.73
N LEU A 228 0.32 -20.93 -9.93
CA LEU A 228 0.17 -22.37 -10.16
C LEU A 228 1.18 -23.18 -9.34
N ALA A 229 2.44 -22.75 -9.31
CA ALA A 229 3.47 -23.39 -8.50
C ALA A 229 3.18 -23.27 -6.99
N HIS A 230 2.75 -22.09 -6.53
CA HIS A 230 2.42 -21.83 -5.12
C HIS A 230 1.20 -22.63 -4.64
N ALA A 231 0.21 -22.84 -5.51
CA ALA A 231 -0.99 -23.63 -5.22
C ALA A 231 -0.78 -25.15 -5.44
N GLY A 232 0.39 -25.59 -5.91
CA GLY A 232 0.65 -27.00 -6.22
C GLY A 232 -0.13 -27.53 -7.44
N LEU A 233 -0.48 -26.65 -8.38
CA LEU A 233 -1.29 -26.95 -9.56
C LEU A 233 -0.50 -26.99 -10.88
N GLY A 234 0.83 -26.86 -10.83
CA GLY A 234 1.68 -26.82 -12.04
C GLY A 234 1.48 -28.01 -12.98
N GLU A 235 1.26 -29.20 -12.44
CA GLU A 235 1.03 -30.44 -13.19
C GLU A 235 -0.45 -30.87 -13.21
N HIS A 236 -1.37 -30.05 -12.68
CA HIS A 236 -2.77 -30.41 -12.61
C HIS A 236 -3.39 -30.45 -14.03
N PRO A 237 -4.08 -31.53 -14.44
CA PRO A 237 -4.56 -31.68 -15.82
C PRO A 237 -5.41 -30.51 -16.33
N LEU A 238 -6.31 -29.98 -15.48
CA LEU A 238 -7.12 -28.81 -15.84
C LEU A 238 -6.26 -27.55 -16.05
N ALA A 239 -5.22 -27.35 -15.23
CA ALA A 239 -4.32 -26.21 -15.36
C ALA A 239 -3.48 -26.30 -16.63
N VAL A 240 -2.86 -27.46 -16.89
CA VAL A 240 -2.10 -27.72 -18.11
C VAL A 240 -2.98 -27.50 -19.35
N THR A 241 -4.22 -27.99 -19.34
CA THR A 241 -5.15 -27.81 -20.45
C THR A 241 -5.58 -26.35 -20.61
N ALA A 242 -5.81 -25.63 -19.50
CA ALA A 242 -6.16 -24.20 -19.53
C ALA A 242 -5.05 -23.33 -20.11
N LEU A 243 -3.79 -23.62 -19.79
CA LEU A 243 -2.64 -22.92 -20.36
C LEU A 243 -2.46 -23.16 -21.87
N ALA A 244 -3.02 -24.26 -22.39
CA ALA A 244 -3.05 -24.60 -23.81
C ALA A 244 -4.41 -24.27 -24.49
N ALA A 245 -5.33 -23.58 -23.82
CA ALA A 245 -6.71 -23.42 -24.30
C ALA A 245 -6.82 -22.74 -25.68
N ALA A 246 -5.85 -21.90 -26.05
CA ALA A 246 -5.82 -21.25 -27.36
C ALA A 246 -5.76 -22.25 -28.53
N THR A 247 -5.11 -23.41 -28.31
CA THR A 247 -4.98 -24.47 -29.32
C THR A 247 -6.11 -25.51 -29.26
N VAL A 248 -7.02 -25.38 -28.29
CA VAL A 248 -8.12 -26.32 -28.06
C VAL A 248 -9.37 -25.87 -28.85
N PRO A 249 -10.15 -26.80 -29.46
CA PRO A 249 -11.40 -26.45 -30.16
C PRO A 249 -12.39 -25.72 -29.25
N ALA A 250 -13.18 -24.78 -29.80
CA ALA A 250 -14.10 -23.94 -29.03
C ALA A 250 -15.06 -24.75 -28.11
N ALA A 251 -15.64 -25.85 -28.61
CA ALA A 251 -16.51 -26.70 -27.81
C ALA A 251 -15.79 -27.38 -26.63
N ALA A 252 -14.49 -27.67 -26.76
CA ALA A 252 -13.68 -28.20 -25.67
C ALA A 252 -13.24 -27.10 -24.69
N ARG A 253 -13.06 -25.85 -25.15
CA ARG A 253 -12.87 -24.70 -24.25
C ARG A 253 -14.08 -24.43 -23.37
N VAL A 254 -15.31 -24.54 -23.91
CA VAL A 254 -16.54 -24.37 -23.12
C VAL A 254 -16.59 -25.39 -21.98
N ARG A 255 -16.36 -26.68 -22.30
CA ARG A 255 -16.30 -27.73 -21.27
C ARG A 255 -15.19 -27.48 -20.25
N LEU A 256 -13.99 -27.10 -20.71
CA LEU A 256 -12.87 -26.78 -19.83
C LEU A 256 -13.20 -25.63 -18.88
N HIS A 257 -13.90 -24.60 -19.35
CA HIS A 257 -14.38 -23.51 -18.50
C HIS A 257 -15.36 -24.01 -17.42
N GLU A 258 -16.32 -24.85 -17.80
CA GLU A 258 -17.27 -25.47 -16.85
C GLU A 258 -16.55 -26.35 -15.83
N ASP A 259 -15.58 -27.16 -16.26
CA ASP A 259 -14.77 -28.03 -15.39
C ASP A 259 -13.93 -27.21 -14.39
N LEU A 260 -13.34 -26.10 -14.83
CA LEU A 260 -12.59 -25.18 -13.96
C LEU A 260 -13.50 -24.46 -12.96
N ALA A 261 -14.69 -24.03 -13.38
CA ALA A 261 -15.67 -23.43 -12.48
C ALA A 261 -16.16 -24.43 -11.41
N ALA A 262 -16.43 -25.67 -11.81
CA ALA A 262 -16.78 -26.74 -10.88
C ALA A 262 -15.64 -27.05 -9.90
N ALA A 263 -14.38 -27.08 -10.37
CA ALA A 263 -13.22 -27.27 -9.51
C ALA A 263 -13.03 -26.12 -8.50
N HIS A 264 -13.26 -24.87 -8.94
CA HIS A 264 -13.28 -23.71 -8.05
C HIS A 264 -14.29 -23.89 -6.90
N ASP A 265 -15.55 -24.19 -7.24
CA ASP A 265 -16.62 -24.35 -6.25
C ASP A 265 -16.35 -25.52 -5.29
N GLN A 266 -15.85 -26.64 -5.81
CA GLN A 266 -15.51 -27.81 -5.02
C GLN A 266 -14.38 -27.52 -4.03
N GLU A 267 -13.26 -26.93 -4.48
CA GLU A 267 -12.16 -26.63 -3.57
C GLU A 267 -12.53 -25.53 -2.58
N LEU A 268 -13.37 -24.55 -2.95
CA LEU A 268 -13.86 -23.54 -1.99
C LEU A 268 -14.70 -24.17 -0.87
N LEU A 269 -15.59 -25.12 -1.20
CA LEU A 269 -16.36 -25.88 -0.22
C LEU A 269 -15.43 -26.72 0.67
N ARG A 270 -14.42 -27.35 0.08
CA ARG A 270 -13.44 -28.16 0.80
C ARG A 270 -12.58 -27.33 1.75
N ALA A 271 -12.12 -26.16 1.32
CA ALA A 271 -11.37 -25.22 2.17
C ALA A 271 -12.18 -24.85 3.42
N ARG A 272 -13.46 -24.51 3.26
CA ARG A 272 -14.37 -24.21 4.37
C ARG A 272 -14.58 -25.39 5.31
N ALA A 273 -14.74 -26.59 4.74
CA ALA A 273 -14.90 -27.81 5.54
C ALA A 273 -13.64 -28.13 6.36
N LEU A 274 -12.44 -27.93 5.78
CA LEU A 274 -11.18 -28.10 6.48
C LEU A 274 -11.02 -27.08 7.61
N LEU A 275 -11.32 -25.82 7.34
CA LEU A 275 -11.18 -24.73 8.33
C LEU A 275 -11.97 -25.00 9.61
N ILE A 276 -13.16 -25.60 9.53
CA ILE A 276 -13.99 -25.97 10.70
C ILE A 276 -13.29 -26.99 11.61
N GLY A 277 -12.46 -27.87 11.04
CA GLY A 277 -11.76 -28.92 11.77
C GLY A 277 -10.34 -28.57 12.18
N GLU A 278 -9.82 -27.42 11.76
CA GLU A 278 -8.47 -26.96 12.06
C GLU A 278 -8.41 -26.26 13.42
N PRO A 279 -7.26 -26.31 14.12
CA PRO A 279 -7.07 -25.57 15.37
C PRO A 279 -7.19 -24.05 15.13
N GLU A 280 -7.65 -23.32 16.15
CA GLU A 280 -7.73 -21.85 16.10
C GLU A 280 -6.35 -21.23 15.88
N GLU A 281 -5.31 -21.77 16.54
CA GLU A 281 -3.91 -21.39 16.35
C GLU A 281 -3.19 -22.38 15.43
N PHE A 282 -2.57 -21.87 14.36
CA PHE A 282 -1.75 -22.66 13.43
C PHE A 282 -0.60 -21.77 12.96
N GLU A 283 0.64 -22.19 13.22
CA GLU A 283 1.83 -21.44 12.86
C GLU A 283 2.75 -22.26 11.92
N PRO A 284 3.14 -21.69 10.76
CA PRO A 284 2.67 -20.42 10.22
C PRO A 284 1.27 -20.54 9.61
N GLU A 285 0.42 -19.52 9.78
CA GLU A 285 -0.99 -19.56 9.41
C GLU A 285 -1.21 -19.88 7.91
N TRP A 286 -0.33 -19.40 7.03
CA TRP A 286 -0.43 -19.63 5.58
C TRP A 286 -0.13 -21.07 5.14
N GLU A 287 0.42 -21.91 6.01
CA GLU A 287 0.64 -23.34 5.75
C GLU A 287 -0.56 -24.23 6.12
N ARG A 288 -1.65 -23.64 6.63
CA ARG A 288 -2.90 -24.37 6.90
C ARG A 288 -3.37 -25.16 5.66
N PRO A 289 -3.79 -26.42 5.82
CA PRO A 289 -4.38 -27.19 4.72
C PRO A 289 -5.55 -26.48 4.05
N SER A 290 -6.43 -25.83 4.83
CA SER A 290 -7.54 -25.01 4.32
C SER A 290 -7.05 -23.86 3.43
N HIS A 291 -5.93 -23.22 3.79
CA HIS A 291 -5.33 -22.13 3.00
C HIS A 291 -4.72 -22.62 1.68
N LEU A 292 -4.10 -23.80 1.65
CA LEU A 292 -3.65 -24.39 0.38
C LEU A 292 -4.83 -24.67 -0.55
N VAL A 293 -5.88 -25.31 -0.04
CA VAL A 293 -7.08 -25.64 -0.83
C VAL A 293 -7.81 -24.37 -1.28
N PHE A 294 -7.87 -23.34 -0.43
CA PHE A 294 -8.42 -22.05 -0.80
C PHE A 294 -7.63 -21.39 -1.95
N ARG A 295 -6.29 -21.40 -1.89
CA ARG A 295 -5.45 -20.91 -3.00
C ARG A 295 -5.72 -21.66 -4.30
N GLN A 296 -5.87 -22.98 -4.23
CA GLN A 296 -6.25 -23.80 -5.40
C GLN A 296 -7.58 -23.36 -5.99
N ALA A 297 -8.60 -23.14 -5.16
CA ALA A 297 -9.89 -22.62 -5.60
C ALA A 297 -9.75 -21.29 -6.35
N ILE A 298 -9.01 -20.32 -5.79
CA ILE A 298 -8.77 -19.03 -6.43
C ILE A 298 -8.08 -19.20 -7.80
N VAL A 299 -7.03 -20.02 -7.88
CA VAL A 299 -6.30 -20.26 -9.13
C VAL A 299 -7.19 -20.94 -10.18
N PHE A 300 -8.05 -21.88 -9.81
CA PHE A 300 -9.04 -22.44 -10.75
C PHE A 300 -10.02 -21.39 -11.29
N GLY A 301 -10.49 -20.49 -10.42
CA GLY A 301 -11.34 -19.37 -10.83
C GLY A 301 -10.63 -18.44 -11.83
N VAL A 302 -9.35 -18.14 -11.61
CA VAL A 302 -8.53 -17.34 -12.54
C VAL A 302 -8.33 -18.06 -13.88
N LEU A 303 -8.03 -19.36 -13.85
CA LEU A 303 -7.90 -20.15 -15.08
C LEU A 303 -9.22 -20.18 -15.87
N ALA A 304 -10.37 -20.30 -15.20
CA ALA A 304 -11.68 -20.22 -15.84
C ALA A 304 -11.85 -18.86 -16.56
N GLN A 305 -11.50 -17.74 -15.92
CA GLN A 305 -11.53 -16.42 -16.54
C GLN A 305 -10.61 -16.33 -17.78
N CYS A 306 -9.42 -16.92 -17.72
CA CYS A 306 -8.51 -16.97 -18.88
C CYS A 306 -9.12 -17.75 -20.05
N VAL A 307 -9.75 -18.90 -19.79
CA VAL A 307 -10.42 -19.70 -20.83
C VAL A 307 -11.65 -18.96 -21.39
N ALA A 308 -12.41 -18.28 -20.52
CA ALA A 308 -13.56 -17.47 -20.93
C ALA A 308 -13.17 -16.32 -21.86
N ALA A 309 -12.04 -15.66 -21.61
CA ALA A 309 -11.52 -14.58 -22.46
C ALA A 309 -11.14 -15.03 -23.89
N GLN A 310 -11.08 -16.34 -24.14
CA GLN A 310 -10.82 -16.94 -25.46
C GLN A 310 -12.10 -17.47 -26.14
N LEU A 311 -13.27 -17.19 -25.57
CA LEU A 311 -14.57 -17.54 -26.14
C LEU A 311 -15.24 -16.28 -26.73
N PRO A 312 -15.80 -16.35 -27.95
CA PRO A 312 -15.83 -17.52 -28.85
C PRO A 312 -14.51 -17.73 -29.61
N THR A 313 -13.73 -16.67 -29.82
CA THR A 313 -12.49 -16.67 -30.62
C THR A 313 -11.27 -16.52 -29.70
N PRO A 314 -10.17 -17.25 -29.94
CA PRO A 314 -8.95 -17.05 -29.17
C PRO A 314 -8.49 -15.60 -29.27
N THR A 315 -8.13 -15.02 -28.12
CA THR A 315 -7.44 -13.75 -28.03
C THR A 315 -5.98 -14.03 -27.68
N ASP A 316 -5.06 -13.22 -28.22
CA ASP A 316 -3.62 -13.42 -28.03
C ASP A 316 -3.11 -12.99 -26.63
N GLY A 317 -3.99 -12.45 -25.78
CA GLY A 317 -3.63 -11.84 -24.50
C GLY A 317 -4.40 -12.42 -23.32
N LEU A 318 -3.70 -12.59 -22.19
CA LEU A 318 -4.35 -12.91 -20.92
C LEU A 318 -5.15 -11.69 -20.41
N PRO A 319 -6.35 -11.91 -19.85
CA PRO A 319 -7.09 -10.86 -19.16
C PRO A 319 -6.29 -10.35 -17.96
N ASP A 320 -6.76 -9.26 -17.36
CA ASP A 320 -6.12 -8.70 -16.19
C ASP A 320 -6.40 -9.53 -14.93
N ILE A 321 -5.55 -10.52 -14.68
CA ILE A 321 -5.74 -11.54 -13.64
C ILE A 321 -4.99 -11.24 -12.34
N LEU A 322 -4.10 -10.25 -12.32
CA LEU A 322 -3.21 -10.03 -11.17
C LEU A 322 -3.98 -9.68 -9.89
N SER A 323 -5.03 -8.85 -9.99
CA SER A 323 -5.86 -8.50 -8.84
C SER A 323 -6.53 -9.73 -8.21
N SER A 324 -6.89 -10.73 -9.01
CA SER A 324 -7.45 -11.99 -8.52
C SER A 324 -6.38 -12.91 -7.93
N LEU A 325 -5.16 -12.90 -8.48
CA LEU A 325 -4.05 -13.72 -8.00
C LEU A 325 -3.45 -13.22 -6.68
N VAL A 326 -3.58 -11.93 -6.34
CA VAL A 326 -3.11 -11.39 -5.05
C VAL A 326 -3.67 -12.20 -3.86
N THR A 327 -4.94 -12.59 -3.91
CA THR A 327 -5.56 -13.40 -2.85
C THR A 327 -5.00 -14.82 -2.76
N ALA A 328 -4.46 -15.36 -3.86
CA ALA A 328 -3.82 -16.67 -3.87
C ALA A 328 -2.34 -16.61 -3.44
N MET A 329 -1.70 -15.45 -3.54
CA MET A 329 -0.27 -15.26 -3.33
C MET A 329 0.03 -14.65 -1.95
N THR A 330 -0.45 -15.35 -0.92
CA THR A 330 -0.23 -15.03 0.49
C THR A 330 0.86 -15.90 1.11
N GLY A 331 1.34 -15.47 2.28
CA GLY A 331 2.40 -16.14 3.05
C GLY A 331 3.80 -15.69 2.65
N ASP A 332 4.79 -16.43 3.12
CA ASP A 332 6.20 -16.11 2.90
C ASP A 332 6.87 -17.00 1.83
N GLY A 333 8.02 -16.53 1.36
CA GLY A 333 8.94 -17.31 0.53
C GLY A 333 9.20 -16.70 -0.85
N ALA A 334 10.27 -17.19 -1.48
CA ALA A 334 10.81 -16.61 -2.70
C ALA A 334 9.80 -16.47 -3.85
N ARG A 335 8.81 -17.37 -3.95
CA ARG A 335 7.76 -17.29 -4.99
C ARG A 335 6.77 -16.15 -4.73
N VAL A 336 6.43 -15.92 -3.46
CA VAL A 336 5.52 -14.85 -3.07
C VAL A 336 6.23 -13.50 -3.27
N GLU A 337 7.49 -13.38 -2.83
CA GLU A 337 8.33 -12.21 -3.10
C GLU A 337 8.46 -11.92 -4.60
N GLU A 338 8.69 -12.96 -5.41
CA GLU A 338 8.78 -12.84 -6.86
C GLU A 338 7.46 -12.37 -7.48
N PHE A 339 6.33 -12.92 -7.04
CA PHE A 339 5.01 -12.50 -7.51
C PHE A 339 4.74 -11.03 -7.19
N TRP A 340 5.05 -10.59 -5.96
CA TRP A 340 4.85 -9.21 -5.57
C TRP A 340 5.72 -8.26 -6.40
N MET A 341 6.96 -8.65 -6.72
CA MET A 341 7.79 -7.87 -7.64
C MET A 341 7.16 -7.76 -9.05
N VAL A 342 6.63 -8.87 -9.60
CA VAL A 342 5.89 -8.84 -10.88
C VAL A 342 4.67 -7.93 -10.78
N ALA A 343 3.92 -8.00 -9.67
CA ALA A 343 2.74 -7.17 -9.45
C ALA A 343 3.07 -5.68 -9.38
N HIS A 344 4.16 -5.30 -8.71
CA HIS A 344 4.62 -3.91 -8.66
C HIS A 344 4.97 -3.38 -10.05
N LEU A 345 5.77 -4.12 -10.82
CA LEU A 345 6.14 -3.72 -12.18
C LEU A 345 4.93 -3.66 -13.12
N HIS A 346 4.03 -4.63 -13.04
CA HIS A 346 2.81 -4.67 -13.84
C HIS A 346 1.90 -3.47 -13.57
N ASN A 347 1.65 -3.15 -12.29
CA ASN A 347 0.88 -1.98 -11.91
C ASN A 347 1.54 -0.68 -12.39
N ALA A 348 2.87 -0.63 -12.36
CA ALA A 348 3.59 0.53 -12.83
C ALA A 348 3.45 0.73 -14.35
N VAL A 349 3.54 -0.34 -15.14
CA VAL A 349 3.26 -0.30 -16.59
C VAL A 349 1.82 0.15 -16.87
N ARG A 350 0.84 -0.39 -16.14
CA ARG A 350 -0.58 -0.06 -16.33
C ARG A 350 -0.91 1.40 -16.08
N ARG A 351 -0.21 2.05 -15.16
CA ARG A 351 -0.41 3.48 -14.86
C ARG A 351 0.23 4.41 -15.89
N ALA A 352 1.23 3.90 -16.62
CA ALA A 352 1.94 4.66 -17.65
C ALA A 352 1.29 4.56 -19.04
N ALA A 353 0.46 3.53 -19.26
CA ALA A 353 -0.33 3.31 -20.48
C ALA A 353 -1.66 4.07 -20.42
#